data_AF-A0A1D6QL31-F1
#
_entry.id   AF-A0A1D6QL31-F1
#
_cell.length_a   1.000
_cell.length_b   1.000
_cell.length_c   1.000
_cell.angle_alpha   90.00
_cell.angle_beta   90.00
_cell.angle_gamma   90.00
#
_symmetry.space_group_name_H-M   'P 1'
#
loop_
_entity.id
_entity.type
_entity.pdbx_description
1 polymer ?
#
loop_
_entity_poly.entity_id
_entity_poly.type
_entity_poly.pdbx_seq_one_letter_code
_entity_poly.pdbx_strand_id
1 'polypeptide(L)'
;MKGTVVEGTIEQLFEGHHINYIECINVEHKSNRKESFYDLQLDVKGCRDIYSSFDKYVEVERLEGDNKYHAENHGLQDAKKGVLFLDFPPVLQLQLKRFEYDYMRDSMVKINDRYEFPLQLDLDRDGGKYIAPNADRSTRNLYTLHSVLVHSGGVHGGHYYAFIRPTLSEQWYKFDDERVTKEDAKKALEEQYGGDEELPQINPGFNNAPFKFTKYSNAYMLVYIRESAKEKIMCTVDEKDIAEHLRVRLKKEQEEKEHKKKEKAEAHLYTIIKVARDEDLKEQIGKGIYFDLVDHEKVHNFRIQKQMPFSCFKEEVAKEYGIPVQFQRFWLWAKRQNHTYRPNRPLTVHEETQSVGQLREISNKAHNVELKLFLEVELGLDLRPLPPPEKGKEDILLFFKFYNPEKEELCFMGRLFVKALGKPSEILAKLNEMAGFPPDQEIELFEEIKFEPNVMCETIDKKLTFHYSQVCQYTSIQRDAQLKLKGHLLNCFQNLSIF
;
A
#
# COMPACT_ATOMS: atom_id res chain seq x y z
N MET A 1 14.64 -5.11 25.51
CA MET A 1 15.19 -3.99 26.31
C MET A 1 16.57 -4.32 26.88
N LYS A 2 17.32 -5.27 26.30
CA LYS A 2 18.64 -5.67 26.81
C LYS A 2 19.67 -4.55 26.61
N GLY A 3 20.52 -4.29 27.60
CA GLY A 3 21.52 -3.23 27.57
C GLY A 3 20.97 -1.82 27.76
N THR A 4 19.74 -1.65 28.26
CA THR A 4 19.15 -0.35 28.57
C THR A 4 18.85 -0.21 30.07
N VAL A 5 18.52 1.00 30.53
CA VAL A 5 18.16 1.27 31.94
C VAL A 5 16.88 0.57 32.41
N VAL A 6 16.09 0.00 31.49
CA VAL A 6 14.84 -0.74 31.76
C VAL A 6 14.96 -2.23 31.38
N GLU A 7 16.18 -2.75 31.31
CA GLU A 7 16.42 -4.19 31.13
C GLU A 7 15.73 -5.02 32.23
N GLY A 8 15.18 -6.18 31.86
CA GLY A 8 14.51 -7.08 32.81
C GLY A 8 13.06 -6.68 33.16
N THR A 9 12.52 -5.58 32.63
CA THR A 9 11.18 -5.09 33.02
C THR A 9 10.06 -6.07 32.62
N ILE A 10 10.20 -6.77 31.49
CA ILE A 10 9.19 -7.73 31.03
C ILE A 10 9.21 -8.96 31.92
N GLU A 11 10.41 -9.47 32.20
CA GLU A 11 10.65 -10.59 33.10
C GLU A 11 10.08 -10.30 34.49
N GLN A 12 10.39 -9.12 35.06
CA GLN A 12 9.88 -8.72 36.38
C GLN A 12 8.36 -8.60 36.47
N LEU A 13 7.66 -8.29 35.37
CA LEU A 13 6.21 -8.10 35.36
C LEU A 13 5.44 -9.38 35.06
N PHE A 14 5.97 -10.25 34.20
CA PHE A 14 5.21 -11.34 33.59
C PHE A 14 5.84 -12.72 33.79
N GLU A 15 7.11 -12.83 34.17
CA GLU A 15 7.77 -14.13 34.36
C GLU A 15 7.36 -14.75 35.71
N GLY A 16 6.85 -15.97 35.65
CA GLY A 16 6.70 -16.87 36.79
C GLY A 16 7.43 -18.19 36.55
N HIS A 17 7.43 -19.07 37.55
CA HIS A 17 8.13 -20.34 37.45
C HIS A 17 7.31 -21.52 37.97
N HIS A 18 7.43 -22.66 37.30
CA HIS A 18 6.93 -23.95 37.78
C HIS A 18 8.03 -25.00 37.79
N ILE A 19 7.82 -26.06 38.57
CA ILE A 19 8.61 -27.27 38.57
C ILE A 19 7.78 -28.38 37.96
N ASN A 20 8.29 -28.97 36.88
CA ASN A 20 7.86 -30.28 36.42
C ASN A 20 8.62 -31.34 37.20
N TYR A 21 7.92 -32.22 37.90
CA TYR A 21 8.54 -33.33 38.62
C TYR A 21 8.10 -34.65 38.02
N ILE A 22 9.02 -35.60 38.02
CA ILE A 22 8.79 -37.00 37.67
C ILE A 22 9.35 -37.85 38.80
N GLU A 23 8.51 -38.72 39.37
CA GLU A 23 8.85 -39.62 40.45
C GLU A 23 8.53 -41.05 40.03
N CYS A 24 9.55 -41.90 39.94
CA CYS A 24 9.35 -43.31 39.61
C CYS A 24 8.64 -44.04 40.76
N ILE A 25 7.76 -44.98 40.42
CA ILE A 25 6.93 -45.70 41.40
C ILE A 25 7.71 -46.88 42.01
N ASN A 26 8.45 -47.61 41.16
CA ASN A 26 9.08 -48.88 41.52
C ASN A 26 10.58 -48.74 41.87
N VAL A 27 11.17 -47.56 41.63
CA VAL A 27 12.58 -47.26 41.90
C VAL A 27 12.72 -45.89 42.53
N GLU A 28 13.73 -45.72 43.38
CA GLU A 28 14.01 -44.44 44.04
C GLU A 28 14.73 -43.48 43.07
N HIS A 29 13.96 -42.94 42.12
CA HIS A 29 14.45 -41.96 41.14
C HIS A 29 13.45 -40.80 41.00
N LYS A 30 13.96 -39.57 41.17
CA LYS A 30 13.19 -38.34 41.02
C LYS A 30 13.93 -37.35 40.12
N SER A 31 13.23 -36.80 39.15
CA SER A 31 13.71 -35.73 38.27
C SER A 31 12.85 -34.49 38.47
N ASN A 32 13.48 -33.34 38.65
CA ASN A 32 12.81 -32.04 38.77
C ASN A 32 13.39 -31.08 37.75
N ARG A 33 12.54 -30.42 36.97
CA ARG A 33 12.95 -29.39 36.02
C ARG A 33 12.20 -28.11 36.30
N LYS A 34 12.95 -27.04 36.60
CA LYS A 34 12.41 -25.68 36.71
C LYS A 34 12.26 -25.09 35.31
N GLU A 35 11.10 -24.50 35.04
CA GLU A 35 10.80 -23.80 33.79
C GLU A 35 10.14 -22.45 34.10
N SER A 36 10.39 -21.48 33.24
CA SER A 36 9.79 -20.14 33.29
C SER A 36 8.57 -20.08 32.38
N PHE A 37 7.56 -19.29 32.76
CA PHE A 37 6.39 -19.01 31.93
C PHE A 37 6.05 -17.52 31.95
N TYR A 38 5.44 -17.03 30.87
CA TYR A 38 4.95 -15.65 30.74
C TYR A 38 3.41 -15.60 30.67
N ASP A 39 2.80 -16.70 30.24
CA ASP A 39 1.37 -16.96 30.26
C ASP A 39 1.10 -18.39 30.73
N LEU A 40 -0.12 -18.63 31.18
CA LEU A 40 -0.62 -19.98 31.50
C LEU A 40 -1.78 -20.32 30.59
N GLN A 41 -1.68 -21.47 29.93
CA GLN A 41 -2.72 -21.99 29.06
C GLN A 41 -3.64 -22.92 29.84
N LEU A 42 -4.85 -22.47 30.12
CA LEU A 42 -5.83 -23.18 30.92
C LEU A 42 -6.83 -23.93 30.04
N ASP A 43 -7.04 -25.20 30.36
CA ASP A 43 -8.04 -26.03 29.70
C ASP A 43 -9.45 -25.53 30.04
N VAL A 44 -10.26 -25.25 29.01
CA VAL A 44 -11.66 -24.86 29.18
C VAL A 44 -12.58 -26.08 29.10
N LYS A 45 -12.33 -26.98 28.15
CA LYS A 45 -13.15 -28.18 27.95
C LYS A 45 -13.09 -29.08 29.18
N GLY A 46 -14.27 -29.42 29.70
CA GLY A 46 -14.43 -30.23 30.91
C GLY A 46 -14.16 -29.48 32.22
N CYS A 47 -13.85 -28.18 32.17
CA CYS A 47 -13.63 -27.33 33.33
C CYS A 47 -14.79 -26.33 33.46
N ARG A 48 -15.34 -26.18 34.67
CA ARG A 48 -16.48 -25.26 34.92
C ARG A 48 -16.02 -23.83 35.17
N ASP A 49 -14.84 -23.70 35.75
CA ASP A 49 -14.27 -22.42 36.18
C ASP A 49 -12.73 -22.47 36.17
N ILE A 50 -12.13 -21.31 36.43
CA ILE A 50 -10.69 -21.13 36.54
C ILE A 50 -10.01 -22.09 37.53
N TYR A 51 -10.65 -22.36 38.67
CA TYR A 51 -10.06 -23.20 39.72
C TYR A 51 -10.01 -24.66 39.29
N SER A 52 -11.05 -25.14 38.59
CA SER A 52 -11.06 -26.48 38.00
C SER A 52 -9.98 -26.65 36.94
N SER A 53 -9.66 -25.60 36.17
CA SER A 53 -8.51 -25.65 35.25
C SER A 53 -7.17 -25.69 35.97
N PHE A 54 -7.00 -24.94 37.06
CA PHE A 54 -5.77 -25.01 37.88
C PHE A 54 -5.63 -26.36 38.57
N ASP A 55 -6.74 -26.95 39.05
CA ASP A 55 -6.75 -28.31 39.62
C ASP A 55 -6.29 -29.33 38.59
N LYS A 56 -6.81 -29.24 37.36
CA LYS A 56 -6.38 -30.07 36.23
C LYS A 56 -4.92 -29.79 35.83
N TYR A 57 -4.46 -28.55 35.92
CA TYR A 57 -3.08 -28.17 35.57
C TYR A 57 -2.05 -28.83 36.48
N VAL A 58 -2.36 -28.99 37.77
CA VAL A 58 -1.48 -29.65 38.76
C VAL A 58 -1.81 -31.13 38.97
N GLU A 59 -2.76 -31.67 38.19
CA GLU A 59 -3.17 -33.07 38.28
C GLU A 59 -1.98 -34.00 37.96
N VAL A 60 -1.80 -35.03 38.77
CA VAL A 60 -0.69 -35.97 38.63
C VAL A 60 -1.04 -36.99 37.55
N GLU A 61 -0.29 -36.96 36.46
CA GLU A 61 -0.35 -37.92 35.38
C GLU A 61 0.45 -39.18 35.73
N ARG A 62 -0.11 -40.36 35.44
CA ARG A 62 0.61 -41.63 35.56
C ARG A 62 1.17 -42.05 34.20
N LEU A 63 2.48 -42.23 34.16
CA LEU A 63 3.25 -42.71 33.02
C LEU A 63 3.35 -44.23 33.13
N GLU A 64 2.45 -44.95 32.45
CA GLU A 64 2.34 -46.41 32.47
C GLU A 64 2.20 -46.96 31.03
N GLY A 65 2.37 -48.27 30.84
CA GLY A 65 2.22 -48.93 29.53
C GLY A 65 3.26 -48.48 28.50
N ASP A 66 2.79 -48.04 27.34
CA ASP A 66 3.66 -47.53 26.26
C ASP A 66 4.25 -46.14 26.55
N ASN A 67 3.72 -45.43 27.57
CA ASN A 67 4.12 -44.07 27.96
C ASN A 67 5.10 -44.05 29.16
N LYS A 68 5.81 -45.15 29.44
CA LYS A 68 6.75 -45.24 30.58
C LYS A 68 7.88 -44.22 30.49
N TYR A 69 8.34 -43.75 31.65
CA TYR A 69 9.45 -42.81 31.76
C TYR A 69 10.79 -43.53 31.61
N HIS A 70 11.68 -43.01 30.77
CA HIS A 70 13.05 -43.53 30.65
C HIS A 70 13.96 -42.90 31.72
N ALA A 71 14.10 -43.58 32.85
CA ALA A 71 15.03 -43.20 33.91
C ALA A 71 16.45 -43.64 33.55
N GLU A 72 17.40 -42.71 33.47
CA GLU A 72 18.76 -42.92 32.92
C GLU A 72 19.43 -44.22 33.38
N ASN A 73 19.43 -44.50 34.68
CA ASN A 73 20.07 -45.68 35.28
C ASN A 73 19.13 -46.87 35.50
N HIS A 74 17.85 -46.76 35.18
CA HIS A 74 16.81 -47.75 35.50
C HIS A 74 15.92 -48.15 34.31
N GLY A 75 16.20 -47.63 33.10
CA GLY A 75 15.41 -47.93 31.90
C GLY A 75 13.98 -47.40 31.97
N LEU A 76 13.05 -48.07 31.28
CA LEU A 76 11.63 -47.68 31.25
C LEU A 76 10.92 -48.06 32.57
N GLN A 77 10.39 -47.06 33.26
CA GLN A 77 9.76 -47.18 34.57
C GLN A 77 8.38 -46.54 34.58
N ASP A 78 7.49 -47.13 35.38
CA ASP A 78 6.22 -46.49 35.70
C ASP A 78 6.52 -45.29 36.63
N ALA A 79 5.96 -44.14 36.31
CA ALA A 79 6.26 -42.89 37.02
C ALA A 79 5.04 -42.01 37.18
N LYS A 80 5.10 -41.12 38.18
CA LYS A 80 4.14 -40.03 38.36
C LYS A 80 4.77 -38.75 37.86
N LYS A 81 4.08 -38.05 36.97
CA LYS A 81 4.48 -36.74 36.45
C LYS A 81 3.49 -35.70 36.95
N GLY A 82 4.00 -34.58 37.45
CA GLY A 82 3.14 -33.48 37.88
C GLY A 82 3.84 -32.14 37.75
N VAL A 83 3.05 -31.08 37.95
CA VAL A 83 3.51 -29.69 37.89
C VAL A 83 3.09 -28.98 39.16
N LEU A 84 4.01 -28.21 39.75
CA LEU A 84 3.72 -27.32 40.87
C LEU A 84 4.37 -25.96 40.62
N PHE A 85 3.72 -24.89 41.06
CA PHE A 85 4.22 -23.53 40.90
C PHE A 85 5.24 -23.20 41.98
N LEU A 86 6.33 -22.54 41.60
CA LEU A 86 7.28 -21.94 42.53
C LEU A 86 6.86 -20.52 42.87
N ASP A 87 6.53 -19.74 41.84
CA ASP A 87 6.13 -18.37 41.99
C ASP A 87 5.23 -17.96 40.82
N PHE A 88 4.40 -16.96 41.06
CA PHE A 88 3.58 -16.32 40.04
C PHE A 88 4.10 -14.90 39.76
N PRO A 89 3.88 -14.37 38.56
CA PRO A 89 4.26 -13.00 38.23
C PRO A 89 3.31 -11.96 38.83
N PRO A 90 3.72 -10.68 38.98
CA PRO A 90 2.83 -9.59 39.37
C PRO A 90 1.66 -9.37 38.40
N VAL A 91 1.86 -9.57 37.10
CA VAL A 91 0.82 -9.56 36.07
C VAL A 91 0.66 -10.96 35.50
N LEU A 92 -0.45 -11.59 35.83
CA LEU A 92 -0.77 -12.96 35.45
C LEU A 92 -1.62 -12.97 34.18
N GLN A 93 -1.09 -13.57 33.12
CA GLN A 93 -1.77 -13.75 31.84
C GLN A 93 -2.29 -15.18 31.73
N LEU A 94 -3.61 -15.34 31.58
CA LEU A 94 -4.26 -16.63 31.47
C LEU A 94 -4.92 -16.75 30.10
N GLN A 95 -4.38 -17.62 29.27
CA GLN A 95 -4.95 -17.95 27.97
C GLN A 95 -5.94 -19.10 28.15
N LEU A 96 -7.19 -18.89 27.76
CA LEU A 96 -8.23 -19.90 27.83
C LEU A 96 -8.19 -20.72 26.53
N LYS A 97 -7.85 -22.02 26.62
CA LYS A 97 -7.79 -22.92 25.46
C LYS A 97 -9.19 -23.20 24.92
N ARG A 98 -9.75 -22.22 24.20
CA ARG A 98 -11.06 -22.30 23.53
C ARG A 98 -10.97 -22.77 22.09
N PHE A 99 -9.79 -23.18 21.63
CA PHE A 99 -9.60 -23.73 20.29
C PHE A 99 -8.87 -25.06 20.44
N GLU A 100 -9.47 -26.12 19.92
CA GLU A 100 -8.88 -27.45 19.93
C GLU A 100 -9.15 -28.14 18.60
N TYR A 101 -8.33 -29.14 18.30
CA TYR A 101 -8.53 -30.01 17.16
C TYR A 101 -9.53 -31.11 17.53
N ASP A 102 -10.67 -31.15 16.83
CA ASP A 102 -11.63 -32.25 16.97
C ASP A 102 -11.27 -33.34 15.95
N TYR A 103 -10.67 -34.42 16.44
CA TYR A 103 -10.27 -35.56 15.62
C TYR A 103 -11.46 -36.24 14.91
N MET A 104 -12.65 -36.24 15.52
CA MET A 104 -13.84 -36.87 14.92
C MET A 104 -14.37 -36.05 13.74
N ARG A 105 -14.16 -34.73 13.77
CA ARG A 105 -14.57 -33.78 12.73
C ARG A 105 -13.45 -33.37 11.79
N ASP A 106 -12.24 -33.89 12.02
CA ASP A 106 -11.01 -33.55 11.29
C ASP A 106 -10.83 -32.03 11.09
N SER A 107 -11.16 -31.24 12.11
CA SER A 107 -11.17 -29.78 12.02
C SER A 107 -10.98 -29.11 13.36
N MET A 108 -10.45 -27.89 13.31
CA MET A 108 -10.37 -27.02 14.49
C MET A 108 -11.79 -26.57 14.88
N VAL A 109 -12.10 -26.63 16.17
CA VAL A 109 -13.38 -26.19 16.73
C VAL A 109 -13.17 -25.15 17.82
N LYS A 110 -14.12 -24.23 17.95
CA LYS A 110 -14.16 -23.28 19.06
C LYS A 110 -15.02 -23.84 20.20
N ILE A 111 -14.46 -23.94 21.40
CA ILE A 111 -15.13 -24.34 22.63
C ILE A 111 -15.88 -23.12 23.20
N ASN A 112 -17.20 -23.12 23.03
CA ASN A 112 -18.07 -22.07 23.54
C ASN A 112 -18.68 -22.42 24.90
N ASP A 113 -18.25 -23.51 25.55
CA ASP A 113 -18.73 -23.93 26.86
C ASP A 113 -18.64 -22.80 27.89
N ARG A 114 -19.60 -22.81 28.82
CA ARG A 114 -19.65 -21.85 29.92
C ARG A 114 -18.47 -22.10 30.86
N TYR A 115 -17.69 -21.05 31.09
CA TYR A 115 -16.47 -21.08 31.89
C TYR A 115 -16.39 -19.83 32.76
N GLU A 116 -16.45 -20.01 34.08
CA GLU A 116 -16.45 -18.90 35.02
C GLU A 116 -15.04 -18.46 35.42
N PHE A 117 -14.87 -17.16 35.58
CA PHE A 117 -13.64 -16.57 36.12
C PHE A 117 -14.00 -15.43 37.09
N PRO A 118 -13.42 -15.41 38.31
CA PRO A 118 -13.82 -14.49 39.35
C PRO A 118 -13.14 -13.12 39.19
N LEU A 119 -13.74 -12.08 39.79
CA LEU A 119 -13.11 -10.77 39.88
C LEU A 119 -11.83 -10.80 40.75
N GLN A 120 -11.83 -11.64 41.79
CA GLN A 120 -10.72 -11.91 42.70
C GLN A 120 -10.30 -13.37 42.56
N LEU A 121 -9.04 -13.61 42.21
CA LEU A 121 -8.45 -14.93 42.05
C LEU A 121 -7.43 -15.15 43.17
N ASP A 122 -7.70 -16.11 44.03
CA ASP A 122 -6.77 -16.50 45.12
C ASP A 122 -6.12 -17.83 44.79
N LEU A 123 -4.84 -17.80 44.42
CA LEU A 123 -4.06 -19.01 44.10
C LEU A 123 -3.41 -19.64 45.35
N ASP A 124 -3.49 -18.98 46.51
CA ASP A 124 -3.03 -19.53 47.79
C ASP A 124 -4.16 -20.25 48.56
N ARG A 125 -5.37 -20.28 48.01
CA ARG A 125 -6.52 -20.98 48.60
C ARG A 125 -6.21 -22.47 48.87
N ASP A 126 -7.02 -23.07 49.73
CA ASP A 126 -6.93 -24.51 50.05
C ASP A 126 -5.52 -24.94 50.51
N GLY A 127 -4.82 -24.07 51.24
CA GLY A 127 -3.47 -24.34 51.77
C GLY A 127 -2.33 -24.13 50.77
N GLY A 128 -2.58 -23.43 49.66
CA GLY A 128 -1.60 -23.23 48.58
C GLY A 128 -1.32 -24.54 47.85
N LYS A 129 -2.37 -25.29 47.51
CA LYS A 129 -2.28 -26.62 46.88
C LYS A 129 -1.56 -26.62 45.53
N TYR A 130 -1.53 -25.48 44.84
CA TYR A 130 -0.84 -25.32 43.56
C TYR A 130 0.66 -25.02 43.72
N ILE A 131 1.10 -24.64 44.92
CA ILE A 131 2.43 -24.11 45.18
C ILE A 131 3.31 -25.21 45.77
N ALA A 132 4.53 -25.34 45.24
CA ALA A 132 5.50 -26.29 45.72
C ALA A 132 5.80 -26.09 47.23
N PRO A 133 6.01 -27.16 48.01
CA PRO A 133 6.23 -27.05 49.45
C PRO A 133 7.44 -26.20 49.87
N ASN A 134 8.45 -26.13 49.00
CA ASN A 134 9.70 -25.39 49.20
C ASN A 134 9.68 -23.98 48.59
N ALA A 135 8.54 -23.54 48.05
CA ALA A 135 8.43 -22.24 47.42
C ALA A 135 8.28 -21.11 48.44
N ASP A 136 8.66 -19.89 48.03
CA ASP A 136 8.47 -18.71 48.87
C ASP A 136 6.98 -18.35 48.96
N ARG A 137 6.47 -18.28 50.19
CA ARG A 137 5.07 -17.93 50.51
C ARG A 137 4.98 -16.59 51.25
N SER A 138 6.04 -15.78 51.21
CA SER A 138 6.09 -14.45 51.83
C SER A 138 5.04 -13.48 51.26
N THR A 139 4.71 -13.65 49.99
CA THR A 139 3.77 -12.80 49.25
C THR A 139 2.54 -13.59 48.87
N ARG A 140 1.36 -13.07 49.23
CA ARG A 140 0.09 -13.71 48.88
C ARG A 140 -0.20 -13.61 47.38
N ASN A 141 -0.57 -14.72 46.76
CA ASN A 141 -1.00 -14.79 45.36
C ASN A 141 -2.49 -14.47 45.20
N LEU A 142 -2.89 -13.29 45.69
CA LEU A 142 -4.22 -12.74 45.50
C LEU A 142 -4.21 -11.73 44.35
N TYR A 143 -5.08 -11.96 43.37
CA TYR A 143 -5.11 -11.20 42.12
C TYR A 143 -6.49 -10.59 41.85
N THR A 144 -6.47 -9.39 41.28
CA THR A 144 -7.66 -8.68 40.78
C THR A 144 -7.70 -8.70 39.25
N LEU A 145 -8.86 -9.04 38.68
CA LEU A 145 -9.07 -9.11 37.24
C LEU A 145 -8.94 -7.71 36.60
N HIS A 146 -7.92 -7.49 35.79
CA HIS A 146 -7.68 -6.22 35.11
C HIS A 146 -8.38 -6.14 33.74
N SER A 147 -8.32 -7.22 32.95
CA SER A 147 -8.85 -7.22 31.58
C SER A 147 -9.42 -8.57 31.18
N VAL A 148 -10.43 -8.52 30.32
CA VAL A 148 -11.07 -9.66 29.67
C VAL A 148 -11.00 -9.43 28.17
N LEU A 149 -10.16 -10.17 27.46
CA LEU A 149 -10.10 -10.16 26.00
C LEU A 149 -11.13 -11.15 25.49
N VAL A 150 -11.97 -10.71 24.57
CA VAL A 150 -13.10 -11.47 24.05
C VAL A 150 -12.91 -11.75 22.57
N HIS A 151 -13.24 -12.97 22.17
CA HIS A 151 -13.33 -13.35 20.76
C HIS A 151 -14.79 -13.67 20.41
N SER A 152 -15.32 -12.92 19.45
CA SER A 152 -16.65 -13.13 18.88
C SER A 152 -16.54 -13.76 17.50
N GLY A 153 -17.02 -14.99 17.34
CA GLY A 153 -17.04 -15.67 16.05
C GLY A 153 -16.55 -17.11 16.12
N GLY A 154 -16.13 -17.63 14.97
CA GLY A 154 -15.71 -19.01 14.78
C GLY A 154 -14.21 -19.15 14.55
N VAL A 155 -13.78 -20.33 14.12
CA VAL A 155 -12.36 -20.65 13.93
C VAL A 155 -11.73 -19.94 12.74
N HIS A 156 -12.50 -19.72 11.68
CA HIS A 156 -12.01 -19.12 10.42
C HIS A 156 -12.18 -17.60 10.33
N GLY A 157 -12.75 -16.99 11.36
CA GLY A 157 -13.04 -15.57 11.36
C GLY A 157 -13.84 -15.15 12.58
N GLY A 158 -13.50 -13.98 13.09
CA GLY A 158 -14.16 -13.38 14.23
C GLY A 158 -13.66 -11.97 14.47
N HIS A 159 -14.12 -11.38 15.56
CA HIS A 159 -13.83 -10.03 15.99
C HIS A 159 -13.29 -10.05 17.42
N TYR A 160 -12.23 -9.28 17.66
CA TYR A 160 -11.59 -9.18 18.98
C TYR A 160 -11.90 -7.81 19.59
N TYR A 161 -12.26 -7.82 20.85
CA TYR A 161 -12.42 -6.61 21.65
C TYR A 161 -12.05 -6.92 23.10
N ALA A 162 -11.86 -5.88 23.91
CA ALA A 162 -11.44 -6.05 25.30
C ALA A 162 -12.32 -5.26 26.26
N PHE A 163 -12.63 -5.86 27.41
CA PHE A 163 -13.10 -5.13 28.58
C PHE A 163 -11.90 -4.88 29.49
N ILE A 164 -11.68 -3.62 29.86
CA ILE A 164 -10.52 -3.21 30.66
C ILE A 164 -10.99 -2.31 31.80
N ARG A 165 -10.33 -2.45 32.96
CA ARG A 165 -10.42 -1.53 34.10
C ARG A 165 -9.09 -0.79 34.27
N PRO A 166 -8.86 0.34 33.58
CA PRO A 166 -7.54 0.98 33.53
C PRO A 166 -6.97 1.40 34.88
N THR A 167 -7.85 1.65 35.87
CA THR A 167 -7.48 2.03 37.23
C THR A 167 -7.83 0.97 38.27
N LEU A 168 -8.24 -0.24 37.84
CA LEU A 168 -8.79 -1.29 38.69
C LEU A 168 -9.94 -0.82 39.62
N SER A 169 -10.66 0.22 39.20
CA SER A 169 -11.89 0.69 39.85
C SER A 169 -13.08 -0.24 39.54
N GLU A 170 -14.29 0.13 39.91
CA GLU A 170 -15.48 -0.67 39.57
C GLU A 170 -15.94 -0.48 38.11
N GLN A 171 -15.55 0.63 37.48
CA GLN A 171 -15.98 0.97 36.12
C GLN A 171 -15.23 0.14 35.08
N TRP A 172 -16.00 -0.55 34.24
CA TRP A 172 -15.49 -1.24 33.06
C TRP A 172 -15.62 -0.39 31.80
N TYR A 173 -14.67 -0.56 30.88
CA TYR A 173 -14.70 0.03 29.57
C TYR A 173 -14.54 -1.05 28.52
N LYS A 174 -15.39 -1.03 27.49
CA LYS A 174 -15.26 -1.86 26.30
C LYS A 174 -14.46 -1.10 25.26
N PHE A 175 -13.32 -1.64 24.89
CA PHE A 175 -12.45 -1.19 23.80
C PHE A 175 -12.74 -2.05 22.57
N ASP A 176 -13.47 -1.47 21.62
CA ASP A 176 -13.92 -2.10 20.39
C ASP A 176 -13.40 -1.24 19.21
N ASP A 177 -12.18 -1.56 18.78
CA ASP A 177 -11.39 -0.80 17.80
C ASP A 177 -11.31 0.71 18.12
N GLU A 178 -11.92 1.54 17.29
CA GLU A 178 -11.96 3.00 17.39
C GLU A 178 -12.97 3.52 18.43
N ARG A 179 -13.78 2.62 19.01
CA ARG A 179 -14.86 2.97 19.94
C ARG A 179 -14.54 2.48 21.35
N VAL A 180 -14.64 3.40 22.30
CA VAL A 180 -14.54 3.10 23.73
C VAL A 180 -15.85 3.46 24.42
N THR A 181 -16.53 2.48 25.03
CA THR A 181 -17.79 2.67 25.76
C THR A 181 -17.65 2.24 27.22
N LYS A 182 -18.43 2.89 28.10
CA LYS A 182 -18.58 2.44 29.49
C LYS A 182 -19.54 1.25 29.52
N GLU A 183 -19.20 0.23 30.29
CA GLU A 183 -20.04 -0.96 30.43
C GLU A 183 -20.12 -1.40 31.90
N ASP A 184 -21.13 -2.21 32.20
CA ASP A 184 -21.35 -2.76 33.54
C ASP A 184 -20.49 -4.01 33.77
N ALA A 185 -20.17 -4.29 35.04
CA ALA A 185 -19.38 -5.47 35.42
C ALA A 185 -20.03 -6.78 34.94
N LYS A 186 -21.36 -6.87 34.95
CA LYS A 186 -22.09 -8.04 34.45
C LYS A 186 -21.76 -8.35 32.98
N LYS A 187 -21.70 -7.32 32.14
CA LYS A 187 -21.37 -7.48 30.72
C LYS A 187 -19.91 -7.85 30.50
N ALA A 188 -19.01 -7.28 31.30
CA ALA A 188 -17.57 -7.54 31.20
C ALA A 188 -17.17 -8.94 31.73
N LEU A 189 -17.92 -9.49 32.69
CA LEU A 189 -17.64 -10.79 33.31
C LEU A 189 -18.65 -11.85 32.88
N GLU A 190 -19.86 -11.81 33.43
CA GLU A 190 -20.84 -12.91 33.35
C GLU A 190 -21.25 -13.22 31.92
N GLU A 191 -21.45 -12.18 31.09
CA GLU A 191 -21.82 -12.37 29.69
C GLU A 191 -20.66 -12.94 28.84
N GLN A 192 -19.43 -12.93 29.36
CA GLN A 192 -18.24 -13.45 28.67
C GLN A 192 -17.86 -14.87 29.08
N TYR A 193 -18.63 -15.53 29.96
CA TYR A 193 -18.39 -16.92 30.33
C TYR A 193 -18.63 -17.90 29.17
N GLY A 194 -19.45 -17.52 28.18
CA GLY A 194 -19.94 -18.42 27.13
C GLY A 194 -21.14 -19.25 27.60
N GLY A 195 -21.38 -20.37 26.93
CA GLY A 195 -22.53 -21.24 27.10
C GLY A 195 -23.72 -20.88 26.22
N ASP A 196 -24.85 -21.52 26.50
CA ASP A 196 -26.12 -21.25 25.82
C ASP A 196 -26.91 -20.17 26.56
N GLU A 197 -27.56 -19.29 25.80
CA GLU A 197 -28.50 -18.31 26.30
C GLU A 197 -29.93 -18.73 25.99
N GLU A 198 -30.80 -18.64 26.99
CA GLU A 198 -32.24 -18.87 26.87
C GLU A 198 -32.94 -17.53 26.68
N LEU A 199 -33.69 -17.37 25.58
CA LEU A 199 -34.53 -16.20 25.40
C LEU A 199 -35.81 -16.30 26.25
N PRO A 200 -36.29 -15.19 26.86
CA PRO A 200 -37.57 -15.19 27.57
C PRO A 200 -38.71 -15.61 26.63
N GLN A 201 -39.65 -16.40 27.14
CA GLN A 201 -40.83 -16.78 26.37
C GLN A 201 -41.63 -15.54 25.95
N ILE A 202 -41.81 -15.36 24.65
CA ILE A 202 -42.55 -14.22 24.07
C ILE A 202 -44.06 -14.32 24.36
N ASN A 203 -44.57 -15.50 24.75
CA ASN A 203 -45.99 -15.73 25.08
C ASN A 203 -46.16 -16.68 26.30
N PRO A 204 -46.66 -16.21 27.47
CA PRO A 204 -46.82 -17.00 28.70
C PRO A 204 -47.85 -18.15 28.67
N GLY A 205 -48.41 -18.50 27.50
CA GLY A 205 -49.57 -19.41 27.38
C GLY A 205 -49.36 -20.64 26.50
N PHE A 206 -48.18 -20.83 25.88
CA PHE A 206 -47.85 -22.02 25.08
C PHE A 206 -46.67 -22.75 25.71
N ASN A 207 -46.86 -24.04 26.06
CA ASN A 207 -45.83 -24.93 26.64
C ASN A 207 -44.79 -25.36 25.58
N ASN A 208 -44.07 -24.43 24.97
CA ASN A 208 -42.90 -24.74 24.16
C ASN A 208 -41.62 -24.58 25.00
N ALA A 209 -40.68 -25.52 24.84
CA ALA A 209 -39.37 -25.44 25.47
C ALA A 209 -38.65 -24.12 25.05
N PRO A 210 -37.96 -23.44 25.97
CA PRO A 210 -37.27 -22.18 25.67
C PRO A 210 -36.23 -22.38 24.56
N PHE A 211 -36.18 -21.45 23.60
CA PHE A 211 -35.22 -21.48 22.50
C PHE A 211 -33.83 -21.14 23.04
N LYS A 212 -32.89 -22.08 22.90
CA LYS A 212 -31.48 -21.95 23.32
C LYS A 212 -30.62 -21.62 22.11
N PHE A 213 -29.74 -20.63 22.25
CA PHE A 213 -28.68 -20.40 21.26
C PHE A 213 -27.32 -20.28 21.95
N THR A 214 -26.29 -20.82 21.32
CA THR A 214 -24.92 -20.77 21.86
C THR A 214 -24.31 -19.38 21.66
N LYS A 215 -23.71 -18.83 22.72
CA LYS A 215 -22.95 -17.58 22.64
C LYS A 215 -21.63 -17.81 21.90
N TYR A 216 -21.45 -17.09 20.80
CA TYR A 216 -20.19 -17.11 20.04
C TYR A 216 -19.18 -16.04 20.49
N SER A 217 -19.57 -15.19 21.43
CA SER A 217 -18.70 -14.25 22.14
C SER A 217 -18.38 -14.80 23.53
N ASN A 218 -17.10 -14.99 23.82
CA ASN A 218 -16.64 -15.41 25.14
C ASN A 218 -15.19 -15.00 25.37
N ALA A 219 -14.80 -14.93 26.65
CA ALA A 219 -13.46 -14.59 27.06
C ALA A 219 -12.46 -15.59 26.48
N TYR A 220 -11.42 -15.07 25.86
CA TYR A 220 -10.31 -15.81 25.27
C TYR A 220 -9.03 -15.70 26.10
N MET A 221 -8.80 -14.53 26.72
CA MET A 221 -7.63 -14.30 27.56
C MET A 221 -8.02 -13.39 28.72
N LEU A 222 -7.49 -13.69 29.90
CA LEU A 222 -7.72 -12.94 31.14
C LEU A 222 -6.39 -12.36 31.62
N VAL A 223 -6.42 -11.12 32.08
CA VAL A 223 -5.26 -10.46 32.69
C VAL A 223 -5.62 -10.15 34.13
N TYR A 224 -4.81 -10.66 35.05
CA TYR A 224 -4.94 -10.50 36.48
C TYR A 224 -3.72 -9.76 37.03
N ILE A 225 -3.92 -8.92 38.05
CA ILE A 225 -2.85 -8.15 38.68
C ILE A 225 -2.82 -8.44 40.17
N ARG A 226 -1.64 -8.78 40.69
CA ARG A 226 -1.44 -9.10 42.09
C ARG A 226 -1.74 -7.88 42.95
N GLU A 227 -2.55 -8.04 43.98
CA GLU A 227 -2.97 -6.94 44.86
C GLU A 227 -1.77 -6.22 45.49
N SER A 228 -0.74 -6.95 45.92
CA SER A 228 0.46 -6.34 46.52
C SER A 228 1.30 -5.50 45.55
N ALA A 229 1.14 -5.69 44.24
CA ALA A 229 1.87 -4.97 43.19
C ALA A 229 1.02 -3.89 42.49
N LYS A 230 -0.25 -3.77 42.89
CA LYS A 230 -1.26 -2.91 42.26
C LYS A 230 -0.81 -1.47 42.09
N GLU A 231 -0.35 -0.83 43.16
CA GLU A 231 0.06 0.58 43.14
C GLU A 231 1.26 0.85 42.23
N LYS A 232 2.21 -0.10 42.19
CA LYS A 232 3.40 0.00 41.34
C LYS A 232 3.05 -0.13 39.85
N ILE A 233 2.11 -1.01 39.51
CA ILE A 233 1.73 -1.30 38.13
C ILE A 233 0.73 -0.26 37.59
N MET A 234 -0.20 0.19 38.44
CA MET A 234 -1.23 1.18 38.09
C MET A 234 -0.79 2.62 38.40
N CYS A 235 0.50 2.89 38.32
CA CYS A 235 1.02 4.23 38.55
C CYS A 235 0.49 5.21 37.49
N THR A 236 0.35 6.48 37.88
CA THR A 236 -0.03 7.54 36.94
C THR A 236 1.16 7.88 36.07
N VAL A 237 0.99 7.80 34.75
CA VAL A 237 1.98 8.22 33.76
C VAL A 237 1.62 9.60 33.24
N ASP A 238 2.56 10.54 33.29
CA ASP A 238 2.40 11.90 32.79
C ASP A 238 3.37 12.24 31.65
N GLU A 239 3.29 13.46 31.11
CA GLU A 239 4.15 13.88 29.99
C GLU A 239 5.65 13.91 30.33
N LYS A 240 6.02 13.98 31.61
CA LYS A 240 7.42 14.02 32.09
C LYS A 240 8.05 12.63 32.08
N ASP A 241 7.24 11.57 32.12
CA ASP A 241 7.69 10.18 31.98
C ASP A 241 8.08 9.86 30.52
N ILE A 242 7.62 10.68 29.56
CA ILE A 242 7.95 10.54 28.14
C ILE A 242 9.21 11.34 27.83
N ALA A 243 10.27 10.66 27.40
CA ALA A 243 11.53 11.30 27.06
C ALA A 243 11.35 12.42 26.02
N GLU A 244 11.94 13.59 26.28
CA GLU A 244 11.73 14.80 25.48
C GLU A 244 12.02 14.61 23.98
N HIS A 245 13.10 13.90 23.65
CA HIS A 245 13.47 13.61 22.26
C HIS A 245 12.38 12.81 21.50
N LEU A 246 11.62 11.94 22.20
CA LEU A 246 10.48 11.23 21.62
C LEU A 246 9.31 12.17 21.40
N ARG A 247 9.00 13.05 22.36
CA ARG A 247 7.91 14.04 22.24
C ARG A 247 8.13 14.94 21.01
N VAL A 248 9.33 15.49 20.86
CA VAL A 248 9.71 16.32 19.71
C VAL A 248 9.60 15.55 18.40
N ARG A 249 10.13 14.32 18.36
CA ARG A 249 10.10 13.48 17.15
C ARG A 249 8.66 13.14 16.74
N LEU A 250 7.82 12.68 17.66
CA LEU A 250 6.44 12.29 17.37
C LEU A 250 5.59 13.48 16.93
N LYS A 251 5.80 14.66 17.54
CA LYS A 251 5.13 15.89 17.12
C LYS A 251 5.48 16.24 15.67
N LYS A 252 6.77 16.18 15.30
CA LYS A 252 7.22 16.40 13.93
C LYS A 252 6.62 15.38 12.95
N GLU A 253 6.61 14.10 13.30
CA GLU A 253 5.99 13.05 12.48
C GLU A 253 4.49 13.29 12.25
N GLN A 254 3.77 13.78 13.28
CA GLN A 254 2.36 14.14 13.17
C GLN A 254 2.13 15.34 12.24
N GLU A 255 2.93 16.41 12.40
CA GLU A 255 2.88 17.60 11.54
C GLU A 255 3.15 17.23 10.06
N GLU A 256 4.14 16.37 9.80
CA GLU A 256 4.43 15.87 8.45
C GLU A 256 3.29 15.02 7.87
N LYS A 257 2.65 14.19 8.70
CA LYS A 257 1.50 13.38 8.29
C LYS A 257 0.29 14.24 7.94
N GLU A 258 0.04 15.29 8.71
CA GLU A 258 -1.02 16.27 8.45
C GLU A 258 -0.74 17.08 7.18
N HIS A 259 0.51 17.52 6.98
CA HIS A 259 0.94 18.19 5.75
C HIS A 259 0.69 17.30 4.53
N LYS A 260 1.17 16.04 4.56
CA LYS A 260 0.94 15.07 3.47
C LYS A 260 -0.54 14.79 3.23
N LYS A 261 -1.35 14.74 4.29
CA LYS A 261 -2.81 14.56 4.17
C LYS A 261 -3.45 15.75 3.48
N LYS A 262 -3.02 16.98 3.82
CA LYS A 262 -3.45 18.21 3.17
C LYS A 262 -3.03 18.26 1.70
N GLU A 263 -1.78 17.93 1.38
CA GLU A 263 -1.30 17.85 -0.01
C GLU A 263 -2.09 16.83 -0.83
N LYS A 264 -2.36 15.63 -0.28
CA LYS A 264 -3.21 14.62 -0.94
C LYS A 264 -4.64 15.11 -1.13
N ALA A 265 -5.19 15.79 -0.12
CA ALA A 265 -6.51 16.40 -0.21
C ALA A 265 -6.54 17.52 -1.26
N GLU A 266 -5.46 18.25 -1.49
CA GLU A 266 -5.40 19.33 -2.50
C GLU A 266 -4.97 18.83 -3.89
N ALA A 267 -4.34 17.65 -3.99
CA ALA A 267 -3.82 17.13 -5.26
C ALA A 267 -4.90 16.98 -6.34
N HIS A 268 -6.13 16.65 -5.97
CA HIS A 268 -7.25 16.55 -6.91
C HIS A 268 -7.63 17.89 -7.57
N LEU A 269 -7.22 19.03 -7.00
CA LEU A 269 -7.47 20.38 -7.55
C LEU A 269 -6.47 20.78 -8.64
N TYR A 270 -5.35 20.08 -8.76
CA TYR A 270 -4.30 20.37 -9.73
C TYR A 270 -4.33 19.38 -10.90
N THR A 271 -3.77 19.78 -12.03
CA THR A 271 -3.50 18.94 -13.20
C THR A 271 -2.13 19.26 -13.77
N ILE A 272 -1.57 18.29 -14.50
CA ILE A 272 -0.31 18.46 -15.22
C ILE A 272 -0.64 18.76 -16.68
N ILE A 273 0.01 19.79 -17.23
CA ILE A 273 0.04 20.11 -18.66
C ILE A 273 1.46 19.91 -19.17
N LYS A 274 1.62 19.12 -20.23
CA LYS A 274 2.91 18.87 -20.90
C LYS A 274 2.95 19.70 -22.18
N VAL A 275 3.95 20.56 -22.34
CA VAL A 275 4.04 21.49 -23.48
C VAL A 275 5.32 21.23 -24.27
N ALA A 276 5.19 20.54 -25.41
CA ALA A 276 6.30 20.28 -26.32
C ALA A 276 6.55 21.46 -27.28
N ARG A 277 7.81 21.72 -27.62
CA ARG A 277 8.27 22.76 -28.54
C ARG A 277 9.18 22.19 -29.63
N ASP A 278 9.48 23.00 -30.63
CA ASP A 278 10.42 22.65 -31.70
C ASP A 278 11.82 22.31 -31.15
N GLU A 279 12.24 22.92 -30.04
CA GLU A 279 13.49 22.59 -29.35
C GLU A 279 13.48 21.16 -28.79
N ASP A 280 12.37 20.72 -28.20
CA ASP A 280 12.23 19.37 -27.64
C ASP A 280 12.29 18.32 -28.76
N LEU A 281 11.62 18.60 -29.90
CA LEU A 281 11.68 17.75 -31.09
C LEU A 281 13.12 17.67 -31.63
N LYS A 282 13.82 18.79 -31.72
CA LYS A 282 15.22 18.86 -32.17
C LYS A 282 16.17 18.11 -31.24
N GLU A 283 15.92 18.16 -29.94
CA GLU A 283 16.75 17.50 -28.96
C GLU A 283 16.57 15.98 -28.96
N GLN A 284 15.34 15.50 -29.20
CA GLN A 284 14.99 14.08 -29.04
C GLN A 284 15.05 13.27 -30.34
N ILE A 285 14.71 13.86 -31.49
CA ILE A 285 14.76 13.17 -32.78
C ILE A 285 16.22 12.76 -33.08
N GLY A 286 16.44 11.47 -33.33
CA GLY A 286 17.74 10.89 -33.64
C GLY A 286 18.57 10.41 -32.44
N LYS A 287 18.16 10.68 -31.19
CA LYS A 287 18.93 10.32 -29.99
C LYS A 287 18.45 9.08 -29.23
N GLY A 288 17.35 8.44 -29.65
CA GLY A 288 16.81 7.26 -28.98
C GLY A 288 15.83 6.44 -29.84
N ILE A 289 15.39 5.30 -29.30
CA ILE A 289 14.45 4.36 -29.94
C ILE A 289 13.01 4.85 -29.72
N TYR A 290 12.73 6.10 -30.07
CA TYR A 290 11.39 6.69 -29.91
C TYR A 290 10.89 7.15 -31.28
N PHE A 291 9.81 6.53 -31.74
CA PHE A 291 9.23 6.78 -33.06
C PHE A 291 8.31 8.00 -33.09
N ASP A 292 7.70 8.33 -31.96
CA ASP A 292 6.83 9.50 -31.90
C ASP A 292 7.65 10.80 -31.96
N LEU A 293 7.01 11.95 -32.23
CA LEU A 293 7.73 13.22 -32.40
C LEU A 293 8.49 13.68 -31.16
N VAL A 294 7.94 13.37 -29.98
CA VAL A 294 8.51 13.77 -28.70
C VAL A 294 8.04 12.83 -27.59
N ASP A 295 8.98 12.34 -26.80
CA ASP A 295 8.73 11.64 -25.56
C ASP A 295 8.24 12.65 -24.53
N HIS A 296 6.93 12.63 -24.30
CA HIS A 296 6.25 13.56 -23.40
C HIS A 296 6.69 13.40 -21.94
N GLU A 297 7.34 12.29 -21.55
CA GLU A 297 7.89 12.15 -20.19
C GLU A 297 9.16 12.99 -19.99
N LYS A 298 9.82 13.40 -21.07
CA LYS A 298 11.02 14.25 -21.05
C LYS A 298 10.72 15.72 -21.31
N VAL A 299 9.47 16.05 -21.60
CA VAL A 299 9.01 17.42 -21.83
C VAL A 299 8.72 18.10 -20.49
N HIS A 300 8.88 19.42 -20.43
CA HIS A 300 8.59 20.20 -19.22
C HIS A 300 7.11 20.08 -18.80
N ASN A 301 6.90 19.96 -17.48
CA ASN A 301 5.61 19.70 -16.86
C ASN A 301 5.13 20.93 -16.08
N PHE A 302 3.99 21.49 -16.47
CA PHE A 302 3.33 22.56 -15.73
C PHE A 302 2.28 21.99 -14.78
N ARG A 303 2.48 22.13 -13.46
CA ARG A 303 1.47 21.77 -12.44
C ARG A 303 0.57 22.96 -12.16
N ILE A 304 -0.65 22.94 -12.69
CA ILE A 304 -1.57 24.07 -12.70
C ILE A 304 -2.90 23.71 -12.04
N GLN A 305 -3.55 24.67 -11.37
CA GLN A 305 -4.89 24.46 -10.82
C GLN A 305 -5.92 24.27 -11.94
N LYS A 306 -6.81 23.28 -11.80
CA LYS A 306 -7.84 22.98 -12.81
C LYS A 306 -8.75 24.17 -13.13
N GLN A 307 -9.04 25.01 -12.14
CA GLN A 307 -9.88 26.20 -12.31
C GLN A 307 -9.17 27.41 -12.93
N MET A 308 -7.84 27.36 -13.11
CA MET A 308 -7.09 28.46 -13.71
C MET A 308 -7.59 28.70 -15.15
N PRO A 309 -7.90 29.95 -15.53
CA PRO A 309 -8.18 30.30 -16.93
C PRO A 309 -6.99 29.96 -17.83
N PHE A 310 -7.23 29.43 -19.03
CA PHE A 310 -6.15 29.06 -19.94
C PHE A 310 -5.31 30.29 -20.38
N SER A 311 -5.90 31.49 -20.41
CA SER A 311 -5.18 32.74 -20.63
C SER A 311 -4.09 32.99 -19.59
N CYS A 312 -4.37 32.76 -18.30
CA CYS A 312 -3.37 32.86 -17.24
C CYS A 312 -2.29 31.78 -17.38
N PHE A 313 -2.66 30.58 -17.84
CA PHE A 313 -1.66 29.56 -18.15
C PHE A 313 -0.69 30.00 -19.27
N LYS A 314 -1.17 30.72 -20.30
CA LYS A 314 -0.29 31.29 -21.33
C LYS A 314 0.74 32.27 -20.73
N GLU A 315 0.38 33.01 -19.69
CA GLU A 315 1.30 33.90 -18.98
C GLU A 315 2.38 33.11 -18.22
N GLU A 316 2.02 31.97 -17.60
CA GLU A 316 2.99 31.08 -16.97
C GLU A 316 3.98 30.50 -17.99
N VAL A 317 3.50 30.09 -19.16
CA VAL A 317 4.36 29.65 -20.28
C VAL A 317 5.23 30.81 -20.78
N ALA A 318 4.71 32.04 -20.81
CA ALA A 318 5.47 33.23 -21.21
C ALA A 318 6.61 33.53 -20.23
N LYS A 319 6.39 33.34 -18.93
CA LYS A 319 7.43 33.51 -17.89
C LYS A 319 8.50 32.44 -17.99
N GLU A 320 8.10 31.18 -18.18
CA GLU A 320 9.03 30.04 -18.22
C GLU A 320 9.91 30.07 -19.48
N TYR A 321 9.34 30.36 -20.64
CA TYR A 321 10.05 30.28 -21.92
C TYR A 321 10.42 31.63 -22.53
N GLY A 322 10.00 32.74 -21.93
CA GLY A 322 10.27 34.08 -22.47
C GLY A 322 9.52 34.40 -23.76
N ILE A 323 8.44 33.69 -24.08
CA ILE A 323 7.66 33.87 -25.31
C ILE A 323 6.36 34.64 -24.96
N PRO A 324 6.20 35.91 -25.37
CA PRO A 324 4.99 36.67 -25.10
C PRO A 324 3.70 35.97 -25.59
N VAL A 325 2.61 36.16 -24.85
CA VAL A 325 1.32 35.47 -25.08
C VAL A 325 0.80 35.63 -26.52
N GLN A 326 0.97 36.81 -27.13
CA GLN A 326 0.52 37.04 -28.52
C GLN A 326 1.26 36.22 -29.58
N PHE A 327 2.40 35.62 -29.24
CA PHE A 327 3.22 34.82 -30.14
C PHE A 327 3.08 33.31 -29.88
N GLN A 328 2.19 32.92 -28.97
CA GLN A 328 1.94 31.53 -28.61
C GLN A 328 0.70 30.98 -29.31
N ARG A 329 0.86 29.91 -30.09
CA ARG A 329 -0.26 29.11 -30.61
C ARG A 329 -0.15 27.67 -30.11
N PHE A 330 -1.13 27.20 -29.36
CA PHE A 330 -1.14 25.84 -28.83
C PHE A 330 -1.92 24.89 -29.72
N TRP A 331 -1.38 23.68 -29.90
CA TRP A 331 -1.98 22.59 -30.64
C TRP A 331 -2.33 21.43 -29.72
N LEU A 332 -3.48 20.82 -29.96
CA LEU A 332 -3.86 19.57 -29.32
C LEU A 332 -3.17 18.40 -30.02
N TRP A 333 -2.66 17.48 -29.22
CA TRP A 333 -2.20 16.20 -29.71
C TRP A 333 -3.36 15.21 -29.86
N ALA A 334 -3.30 14.36 -30.88
CA ALA A 334 -4.25 13.26 -31.05
C ALA A 334 -3.52 11.96 -31.40
N LYS A 335 -4.07 10.85 -30.89
CA LYS A 335 -3.69 9.50 -31.33
C LYS A 335 -4.31 9.21 -32.68
N ARG A 336 -3.50 8.74 -33.62
CA ARG A 336 -3.94 8.27 -34.94
C ARG A 336 -4.27 6.77 -34.90
N GLN A 337 -4.91 6.27 -35.97
CA GLN A 337 -5.26 4.85 -36.10
C GLN A 337 -4.02 3.93 -36.12
N ASN A 338 -2.91 4.41 -36.66
CA ASN A 338 -1.60 3.74 -36.68
C ASN A 338 -0.84 3.82 -35.33
N HIS A 339 -1.54 4.17 -34.24
CA HIS A 339 -1.01 4.32 -32.89
C HIS A 339 0.03 5.43 -32.66
N THR A 340 0.34 6.26 -33.67
CA THR A 340 1.21 7.44 -33.50
C THR A 340 0.48 8.59 -32.81
N TYR A 341 1.21 9.39 -32.03
CA TYR A 341 0.70 10.60 -31.38
C TYR A 341 1.24 11.83 -32.08
N ARG A 342 0.37 12.73 -32.56
CA ARG A 342 0.77 13.88 -33.40
C ARG A 342 -0.02 15.16 -33.10
N PRO A 343 0.55 16.37 -33.30
CA PRO A 343 -0.22 17.61 -33.26
C PRO A 343 -1.31 17.59 -34.34
N ASN A 344 -2.57 17.75 -33.97
CA ASN A 344 -3.71 17.60 -34.88
C ASN A 344 -4.22 18.96 -35.35
N ARG A 345 -4.63 19.81 -34.41
CA ARG A 345 -5.21 21.12 -34.69
C ARG A 345 -4.85 22.14 -33.61
N PRO A 346 -4.83 23.45 -33.93
CA PRO A 346 -4.71 24.48 -32.93
C PRO A 346 -5.95 24.52 -32.03
N LEU A 347 -5.78 25.09 -30.84
CA LEU A 347 -6.88 25.48 -29.98
C LEU A 347 -7.74 26.55 -30.65
N THR A 348 -9.05 26.46 -30.45
CA THR A 348 -10.00 27.47 -30.90
C THR A 348 -10.06 28.63 -29.90
N VAL A 349 -10.47 29.81 -30.35
CA VAL A 349 -10.66 30.98 -29.47
C VAL A 349 -11.59 30.66 -28.29
N HIS A 350 -12.64 29.86 -28.52
CA HIS A 350 -13.55 29.43 -27.45
C HIS A 350 -12.85 28.52 -26.43
N GLU A 351 -12.06 27.54 -26.88
CA GLU A 351 -11.30 26.66 -25.99
C GLU A 351 -10.28 27.42 -25.14
N GLU A 352 -9.64 28.45 -25.69
CA GLU A 352 -8.70 29.29 -24.96
C GLU A 352 -9.35 30.20 -23.90
N THR A 353 -10.67 30.41 -23.97
CA THR A 353 -11.41 31.18 -22.96
C THR A 353 -11.82 30.36 -21.74
N GLN A 354 -11.64 29.04 -21.80
CA GLN A 354 -12.05 28.13 -20.73
C GLN A 354 -10.96 27.95 -19.66
N SER A 355 -11.32 27.25 -18.57
CA SER A 355 -10.34 26.80 -17.59
C SER A 355 -9.49 25.64 -18.11
N VAL A 356 -8.28 25.49 -17.57
CA VAL A 356 -7.38 24.37 -17.87
C VAL A 356 -8.06 23.01 -17.66
N GLY A 357 -8.86 22.87 -16.60
CA GLY A 357 -9.58 21.65 -16.26
C GLY A 357 -10.63 21.28 -17.32
N GLN A 358 -11.42 22.25 -17.78
CA GLN A 358 -12.40 22.06 -18.85
C GLN A 358 -11.72 21.75 -20.18
N LEU A 359 -10.62 22.45 -20.50
CA LEU A 359 -9.85 22.18 -21.71
C LEU A 359 -9.29 20.75 -21.71
N ARG A 360 -8.79 20.28 -20.56
CA ARG A 360 -8.36 18.90 -20.37
C ARG A 360 -9.49 17.92 -20.64
N GLU A 361 -10.70 18.17 -20.17
CA GLU A 361 -11.87 17.31 -20.42
C GLU A 361 -12.25 17.27 -21.91
N ILE A 362 -12.19 18.40 -22.63
CA ILE A 362 -12.47 18.47 -24.08
C ILE A 362 -11.45 17.69 -24.89
N SER A 363 -10.17 17.78 -24.51
CA SER A 363 -9.09 17.00 -25.11
C SER A 363 -9.23 15.49 -24.86
N ASN A 364 -10.05 15.08 -23.88
CA ASN A 364 -10.02 13.74 -23.28
C ASN A 364 -10.92 12.68 -23.91
N LYS A 365 -11.22 12.79 -25.21
CA LYS A 365 -11.93 11.73 -25.95
C LYS A 365 -11.19 10.36 -25.95
N ALA A 366 -9.97 10.28 -25.38
CA ALA A 366 -9.11 9.09 -25.37
C ALA A 366 -8.60 8.66 -23.97
N HIS A 367 -9.25 9.04 -22.86
CA HIS A 367 -8.87 8.61 -21.49
C HIS A 367 -7.43 8.95 -21.05
N ASN A 368 -6.85 10.06 -21.51
CA ASN A 368 -5.51 10.47 -21.09
C ASN A 368 -5.56 11.32 -19.81
N VAL A 369 -4.83 10.93 -18.77
CA VAL A 369 -4.86 11.64 -17.48
C VAL A 369 -4.24 13.05 -17.57
N GLU A 370 -3.49 13.34 -18.63
CA GLU A 370 -2.70 14.56 -18.79
C GLU A 370 -3.11 15.36 -20.04
N LEU A 371 -3.08 16.69 -19.95
CA LEU A 371 -3.26 17.56 -21.12
C LEU A 371 -1.91 17.74 -21.82
N LYS A 372 -1.81 17.27 -23.06
CA LYS A 372 -0.59 17.37 -23.89
C LYS A 372 -0.82 18.43 -24.97
N LEU A 373 0.08 19.40 -25.04
CA LEU A 373 0.04 20.51 -25.99
C LEU A 373 1.35 20.60 -26.78
N PHE A 374 1.28 21.09 -28.01
CA PHE A 374 2.45 21.52 -28.77
C PHE A 374 2.38 23.03 -28.93
N LEU A 375 3.46 23.74 -28.61
CA LEU A 375 3.54 25.19 -28.69
C LEU A 375 4.23 25.58 -30.00
N GLU A 376 3.44 26.13 -30.92
CA GLU A 376 3.93 26.76 -32.15
C GLU A 376 4.42 28.18 -31.84
N VAL A 377 5.69 28.44 -32.18
CA VAL A 377 6.35 29.74 -32.10
C VAL A 377 7.01 30.00 -33.44
N GLU A 378 6.74 31.14 -34.05
CA GLU A 378 7.50 31.59 -35.23
C GLU A 378 8.62 32.51 -34.83
N LEU A 379 9.79 32.34 -35.44
CA LEU A 379 10.96 33.19 -35.20
C LEU A 379 11.30 33.99 -36.46
N GLY A 380 11.51 35.29 -36.30
CA GLY A 380 12.04 36.16 -37.35
C GLY A 380 13.51 35.90 -37.66
N LEU A 381 14.04 36.57 -38.67
CA LEU A 381 15.46 36.51 -39.05
C LEU A 381 16.40 36.98 -37.93
N ASP A 382 15.88 37.79 -37.00
CA ASP A 382 16.57 38.26 -35.80
C ASP A 382 16.38 37.33 -34.59
N LEU A 383 15.83 36.13 -34.80
CA LEU A 383 15.48 35.14 -33.78
C LEU A 383 14.47 35.64 -32.75
N ARG A 384 13.68 36.69 -33.08
CA ARG A 384 12.61 37.18 -32.20
C ARG A 384 11.27 36.52 -32.54
N PRO A 385 10.42 36.25 -31.55
CA PRO A 385 9.09 35.70 -31.79
C PRO A 385 8.23 36.61 -32.67
N LEU A 386 7.57 36.03 -33.66
CA LEU A 386 6.60 36.68 -34.53
C LEU A 386 5.18 36.13 -34.28
N PRO A 387 4.13 36.89 -34.60
CA PRO A 387 2.76 36.38 -34.60
C PRO A 387 2.66 35.14 -35.49
N PRO A 388 2.11 34.01 -34.97
CA PRO A 388 1.87 32.82 -35.77
C PRO A 388 1.02 33.15 -37.01
N PRO A 389 1.39 32.68 -38.21
CA PRO A 389 0.75 33.04 -39.47
C PRO A 389 -0.72 32.61 -39.48
N GLU A 390 -1.60 33.37 -40.13
CA GLU A 390 -2.99 32.95 -40.28
C GLU A 390 -3.09 31.60 -40.99
N LYS A 391 -3.78 30.64 -40.36
CA LYS A 391 -3.98 29.30 -40.91
C LYS A 391 -5.28 29.29 -41.73
N GLY A 392 -5.16 29.13 -43.04
CA GLY A 392 -6.29 28.85 -43.92
C GLY A 392 -6.86 27.45 -43.67
N LYS A 393 -8.14 27.24 -44.02
CA LYS A 393 -8.81 25.94 -43.84
C LYS A 393 -8.16 24.80 -44.62
N GLU A 394 -7.46 25.13 -45.70
CA GLU A 394 -6.75 24.18 -46.56
C GLU A 394 -5.29 23.98 -46.16
N ASP A 395 -4.81 24.66 -45.11
CA ASP A 395 -3.42 24.54 -44.67
C ASP A 395 -3.22 23.34 -43.74
N ILE A 396 -2.23 22.52 -44.05
CA ILE A 396 -1.76 21.43 -43.22
C ILE A 396 -0.35 21.76 -42.71
N LEU A 397 -0.10 21.45 -41.44
CA LEU A 397 1.22 21.59 -40.83
C LEU A 397 1.98 20.29 -41.04
N LEU A 398 3.11 20.34 -41.74
CA LEU A 398 4.02 19.21 -41.91
C LEU A 398 5.28 19.44 -41.08
N PHE A 399 5.86 18.36 -40.56
CA PHE A 399 7.16 18.37 -39.89
C PHE A 399 8.15 17.55 -40.72
N PHE A 400 9.38 18.04 -40.80
CA PHE A 400 10.39 17.48 -41.67
C PHE A 400 11.52 16.90 -40.84
N LYS A 401 11.93 15.70 -41.23
CA LYS A 401 13.13 15.04 -40.70
C LYS A 401 14.11 14.88 -41.86
N PHE A 402 15.39 15.07 -41.59
CA PHE A 402 16.45 14.81 -42.55
C PHE A 402 17.21 13.57 -42.11
N TYR A 403 17.36 12.62 -43.03
CA TYR A 403 18.19 11.44 -42.80
C TYR A 403 19.53 11.62 -43.50
N ASN A 404 20.61 11.59 -42.73
CA ASN A 404 21.96 11.60 -43.26
C ASN A 404 22.46 10.14 -43.41
N PRO A 405 22.56 9.60 -44.65
CA PRO A 405 22.99 8.22 -44.85
C PRO A 405 24.47 7.99 -44.50
N GLU A 406 25.31 9.03 -44.55
CA GLU A 406 26.74 8.90 -44.21
C GLU A 406 26.97 8.75 -42.70
N LYS A 407 26.07 9.33 -41.89
CA LYS A 407 26.14 9.29 -40.42
C LYS A 407 25.13 8.33 -39.79
N GLU A 408 24.20 7.81 -40.60
CA GLU A 408 23.03 7.06 -40.15
C GLU A 408 22.19 7.81 -39.10
N GLU A 409 22.16 9.14 -39.19
CA GLU A 409 21.51 10.03 -38.22
C GLU A 409 20.23 10.65 -38.79
N LEU A 410 19.20 10.76 -37.96
CA LEU A 410 17.96 11.46 -38.26
C LEU A 410 17.92 12.78 -37.48
N CYS A 411 17.70 13.90 -38.16
CA CYS A 411 17.65 15.22 -37.54
C CYS A 411 16.31 15.90 -37.81
N PHE A 412 15.79 16.63 -36.82
CA PHE A 412 14.63 17.49 -37.04
C PHE A 412 15.02 18.74 -37.82
N MET A 413 14.32 19.00 -38.92
CA MET A 413 14.59 20.14 -39.81
C MET A 413 13.65 21.33 -39.58
N GLY A 414 12.57 21.12 -38.83
CA GLY A 414 11.53 22.11 -38.62
C GLY A 414 10.19 21.68 -39.22
N ARG A 415 9.31 22.67 -39.39
CA ARG A 415 7.92 22.49 -39.79
C ARG A 415 7.52 23.53 -40.83
N LEU A 416 6.59 23.20 -41.72
CA LEU A 416 6.04 24.13 -42.72
C LEU A 416 4.53 23.97 -42.83
N PHE A 417 3.84 25.08 -43.07
CA PHE A 417 2.47 25.06 -43.56
C PHE A 417 2.47 24.90 -45.08
N VAL A 418 1.68 23.95 -45.58
CA VAL A 418 1.46 23.73 -47.01
C VAL A 418 -0.03 23.62 -47.31
N LYS A 419 -0.42 23.91 -48.55
CA LYS A 419 -1.79 23.71 -49.01
C LYS A 419 -2.03 22.22 -49.19
N ALA A 420 -3.14 21.68 -48.66
CA ALA A 420 -3.50 20.28 -48.79
C ALA A 420 -3.60 19.82 -50.27
N LEU A 421 -4.05 20.72 -51.15
CA LEU A 421 -4.13 20.48 -52.60
C LEU A 421 -2.83 20.84 -53.35
N GLY A 422 -1.82 21.37 -52.66
CA GLY A 422 -0.50 21.66 -53.21
C GLY A 422 0.30 20.39 -53.46
N LYS A 423 1.41 20.53 -54.18
CA LYS A 423 2.30 19.41 -54.57
C LYS A 423 3.64 19.47 -53.82
N PRO A 424 4.25 18.32 -53.46
CA PRO A 424 5.58 18.31 -52.87
C PRO A 424 6.65 19.01 -53.73
N SER A 425 6.50 18.99 -55.06
CA SER A 425 7.39 19.70 -55.98
C SER A 425 7.47 21.22 -55.72
N GLU A 426 6.43 21.82 -55.14
CA GLU A 426 6.35 23.27 -54.89
C GLU A 426 7.19 23.71 -53.69
N ILE A 427 7.52 22.79 -52.79
CA ILE A 427 8.26 23.09 -51.56
C ILE A 427 9.72 22.64 -51.59
N LEU A 428 10.19 21.98 -52.66
CA LEU A 428 11.54 21.40 -52.73
C LEU A 428 12.64 22.44 -52.49
N ALA A 429 12.52 23.63 -53.09
CA ALA A 429 13.50 24.70 -52.90
C ALA A 429 13.59 25.13 -51.42
N LYS A 430 12.45 25.18 -50.71
CA LYS A 430 12.41 25.52 -49.29
C LYS A 430 12.98 24.39 -48.43
N LEU A 431 12.71 23.14 -48.77
CA LEU A 431 13.29 21.98 -48.09
C LEU A 431 14.81 21.93 -48.26
N ASN A 432 15.32 22.22 -49.45
CA ASN A 432 16.74 22.36 -49.72
C ASN A 432 17.35 23.48 -48.89
N GLU A 433 16.71 24.67 -48.84
CA GLU A 433 17.15 25.79 -48.00
C GLU A 433 17.22 25.38 -46.52
N MET A 434 16.19 24.72 -45.99
CA MET A 434 16.16 24.24 -44.61
C MET A 434 17.28 23.24 -44.33
N ALA A 435 17.55 22.33 -45.27
CA ALA A 435 18.63 21.35 -45.20
C ALA A 435 20.04 21.92 -45.43
N GLY A 436 20.15 23.21 -45.82
CA GLY A 436 21.42 23.82 -46.19
C GLY A 436 21.97 23.33 -47.54
N PHE A 437 21.11 22.83 -48.41
CA PHE A 437 21.45 22.34 -49.75
C PHE A 437 21.29 23.42 -50.83
N PRO A 438 21.99 23.27 -51.97
CA PRO A 438 21.70 24.08 -53.15
C PRO A 438 20.23 23.98 -53.58
N PRO A 439 19.62 25.06 -54.10
CA PRO A 439 18.20 25.07 -54.47
C PRO A 439 17.77 23.95 -55.42
N ASP A 440 18.66 23.59 -56.37
CA ASP A 440 18.41 22.59 -57.42
C ASP A 440 18.88 21.18 -57.02
N GLN A 441 19.27 20.97 -55.76
CA GLN A 441 19.68 19.65 -55.28
C GLN A 441 18.51 18.67 -55.38
N GLU A 442 18.76 17.54 -56.02
CA GLU A 442 17.78 16.45 -56.07
C GLU A 442 17.71 15.76 -54.70
N ILE A 443 16.49 15.72 -54.18
CA ILE A 443 16.15 15.10 -52.89
C ILE A 443 15.02 14.10 -53.04
N GLU A 444 15.09 13.00 -52.29
CA GLU A 444 14.02 12.01 -52.18
C GLU A 444 13.15 12.31 -50.96
N LEU A 445 11.85 12.07 -51.08
CA LEU A 445 10.86 12.37 -50.06
C LEU A 445 10.15 11.08 -49.63
N PHE A 446 10.03 10.85 -48.32
CA PHE A 446 9.36 9.68 -47.76
C PHE A 446 8.36 10.05 -46.68
N GLU A 447 7.16 9.47 -46.68
CA GLU A 447 6.22 9.59 -45.57
C GLU A 447 6.53 8.55 -44.49
N GLU A 448 6.69 9.02 -43.26
CA GLU A 448 6.84 8.15 -42.08
C GLU A 448 5.45 7.72 -41.56
N ILE A 449 5.10 6.44 -41.71
CA ILE A 449 3.75 5.94 -41.45
C ILE A 449 3.63 5.40 -40.04
N LYS A 450 4.37 4.34 -39.71
CA LYS A 450 4.31 3.66 -38.41
C LYS A 450 5.60 2.91 -38.11
N PHE A 451 5.73 2.44 -36.88
CA PHE A 451 6.84 1.60 -36.44
C PHE A 451 6.33 0.22 -36.04
N GLU A 452 6.76 -0.83 -36.75
CA GLU A 452 6.46 -2.23 -36.39
C GLU A 452 7.29 -3.23 -37.22
N PRO A 453 8.36 -3.87 -36.72
CA PRO A 453 9.33 -3.48 -35.69
C PRO A 453 10.44 -2.53 -36.22
N ASN A 454 10.30 -2.08 -37.47
CA ASN A 454 11.14 -1.09 -38.13
C ASN A 454 10.28 0.11 -38.54
N VAL A 455 10.93 1.26 -38.79
CA VAL A 455 10.28 2.44 -39.36
C VAL A 455 9.74 2.09 -40.75
N MET A 456 8.43 2.19 -40.93
CA MET A 456 7.79 2.07 -42.23
C MET A 456 7.72 3.44 -42.90
N CYS A 457 8.41 3.56 -44.02
CA CYS A 457 8.40 4.75 -44.87
C CYS A 457 7.87 4.42 -46.26
N GLU A 458 7.03 5.28 -46.83
CA GLU A 458 6.58 5.19 -48.22
C GLU A 458 7.14 6.34 -49.05
N THR A 459 7.58 6.06 -50.29
CA THR A 459 8.07 7.10 -51.20
C THR A 459 6.94 8.04 -51.60
N ILE A 460 7.16 9.35 -51.48
CA ILE A 460 6.18 10.37 -51.86
C ILE A 460 6.37 10.71 -53.35
N ASP A 461 5.31 10.57 -54.15
CA ASP A 461 5.29 11.07 -55.52
C ASP A 461 5.17 12.60 -55.52
N LYS A 462 6.23 13.26 -55.99
CA LYS A 462 6.35 14.72 -56.06
C LYS A 462 5.27 15.39 -56.93
N LYS A 463 4.57 14.64 -57.79
CA LYS A 463 3.54 15.14 -58.72
C LYS A 463 2.12 15.07 -58.16
N LEU A 464 1.88 14.21 -57.17
CA LEU A 464 0.59 14.06 -56.52
C LEU A 464 0.40 15.14 -55.45
N THR A 465 -0.85 15.44 -55.11
CA THR A 465 -1.12 16.42 -54.05
C THR A 465 -0.89 15.78 -52.68
N PHE A 466 -0.61 16.61 -51.67
CA PHE A 466 -0.44 16.13 -50.29
C PHE A 466 -1.68 15.37 -49.79
N HIS A 467 -2.88 15.88 -50.10
CA HIS A 467 -4.14 15.23 -49.74
C HIS A 467 -4.32 13.86 -50.43
N TYR A 468 -4.00 13.77 -51.73
CA TYR A 468 -4.18 12.52 -52.48
C TYR A 468 -3.22 11.43 -51.98
N SER A 469 -2.00 11.82 -51.62
CA SER A 469 -1.00 10.92 -51.05
C SER A 469 -1.29 10.54 -49.59
N GLN A 470 -2.42 10.98 -49.02
CA GLN A 470 -2.75 10.88 -47.59
C GLN A 470 -1.64 11.41 -46.67
N VAL A 471 -0.77 12.29 -47.19
CA VAL A 471 0.37 12.84 -46.44
C VAL A 471 -0.20 13.73 -45.36
N CYS A 472 -0.35 13.13 -44.18
CA CYS A 472 -1.10 13.75 -43.12
C CYS A 472 -0.17 14.49 -42.15
N GLN A 473 1.16 14.44 -42.27
CA GLN A 473 2.09 15.34 -41.55
C GLN A 473 3.62 15.19 -41.75
N TYR A 474 4.18 14.22 -42.48
CA TYR A 474 5.66 14.02 -42.46
C TYR A 474 6.27 13.72 -43.82
N THR A 475 7.49 14.22 -44.01
CA THR A 475 8.32 13.99 -45.19
C THR A 475 9.78 13.91 -44.74
N SER A 476 10.38 12.72 -44.82
CA SER A 476 11.81 12.49 -44.63
C SER A 476 12.55 12.79 -45.94
N ILE A 477 13.64 13.56 -45.84
CA ILE A 477 14.45 13.99 -46.98
C ILE A 477 15.74 13.17 -47.04
N GLN A 478 16.07 12.61 -48.20
CA GLN A 478 17.33 11.89 -48.45
C GLN A 478 18.08 12.44 -49.68
N ARG A 479 19.43 12.42 -49.64
CA ARG A 479 20.31 12.81 -50.74
C ARG A 479 20.42 11.68 -51.77
N ASP A 480 20.28 11.99 -53.06
CA ASP A 480 20.56 11.05 -54.14
C ASP A 480 22.08 10.79 -54.22
N ALA A 481 22.50 9.61 -53.77
CA ALA A 481 23.79 9.03 -54.09
C ALA A 481 23.49 7.65 -54.67
N GLN A 482 23.96 7.38 -55.89
CA GLN A 482 23.82 6.10 -56.60
C GLN A 482 24.21 4.91 -55.71
N LEU A 483 23.26 4.38 -54.96
CA LEU A 483 23.37 3.13 -54.23
C LEU A 483 21.98 2.53 -54.21
N LYS A 484 21.82 1.51 -55.06
CA LYS A 484 20.71 0.57 -55.05
C LYS A 484 20.31 0.30 -53.60
N LEU A 485 19.02 0.48 -53.30
CA LEU A 485 18.26 -0.16 -52.23
C LEU A 485 18.49 -1.69 -52.29
N LYS A 486 19.67 -2.14 -51.89
CA LYS A 486 20.06 -3.54 -51.79
C LYS A 486 20.03 -3.94 -50.33
N GLY A 487 18.81 -3.97 -49.79
CA GLY A 487 18.49 -4.52 -48.48
C GLY A 487 19.04 -3.69 -47.33
N HIS A 488 18.27 -3.52 -46.26
CA HIS A 488 18.78 -3.05 -44.96
C HIS A 488 18.63 -1.57 -44.54
N LEU A 489 17.49 -0.93 -44.84
CA LEU A 489 16.75 -0.23 -43.75
C LEU A 489 16.23 -1.23 -42.69
N LEU A 490 16.40 -2.53 -42.96
CA LEU A 490 16.34 -3.67 -42.05
C LEU A 490 17.47 -3.79 -40.99
N ASN A 491 18.55 -2.98 -40.95
CA ASN A 491 19.63 -3.20 -39.94
C ASN A 491 20.13 -1.99 -39.12
N CYS A 492 19.58 -0.77 -39.25
CA CYS A 492 20.04 0.38 -38.42
C CYS A 492 19.50 0.37 -36.96
N PHE A 493 18.89 -0.73 -36.51
CA PHE A 493 18.63 -1.03 -35.09
C PHE A 493 19.24 -2.38 -34.66
N GLN A 494 20.33 -2.84 -35.30
CA GLN A 494 21.08 -3.99 -34.81
C GLN A 494 22.36 -3.55 -34.08
N ASN A 495 22.21 -3.21 -32.80
CA ASN A 495 22.97 -3.80 -31.68
C ASN A 495 22.90 -2.90 -30.44
N LEU A 496 22.09 -3.30 -29.45
CA LEU A 496 22.45 -3.24 -28.03
C LEU A 496 21.41 -4.03 -27.23
N SER A 497 21.71 -5.30 -27.01
CA SER A 497 21.20 -6.03 -25.86
C SER A 497 21.84 -5.44 -24.59
N ILE A 498 21.04 -5.25 -23.52
CA ILE A 498 21.35 -5.58 -22.13
C ILE A 498 20.06 -5.37 -21.30
N PHE A 499 19.62 -6.48 -20.69
CA PHE A 499 18.46 -6.78 -19.81
C PHE A 499 17.03 -6.69 -20.36
#